data_AF-A0A8T5SZ42-F1
#
_entry.id   AF-A0A8T5SZ42-F1
#
_cell.length_a   1.000
_cell.length_b   1.000
_cell.length_c   1.000
_cell.angle_alpha   90.00
_cell.angle_beta   90.00
_cell.angle_gamma   90.00
#
_symmetry.space_group_name_H-M   'P 1'
#
loop_
_entity.id
_entity.type
_entity.pdbx_description
1 polymer ?
#
loop_
_entity_poly.entity_id
_entity_poly.type
_entity_poly.pdbx_seq_one_letter_code
_entity_poly.pdbx_strand_id
1 'polypeptide(L)'
;MPDIPSKEKYLIKLIAEKYSKIISRLQFKNGSLIYQKTYNQLYKKSARWKFCLLCGKIDYSEDFKGSKHACPPLLFQKYPLCCSTSWIQLKEFFLLEKYLDTLSEVGVEVISEQ
;
A
#
# COMPACT_ATOMS: atom_id res chain seq x y z
N MET A 1 22.65 0.42 -3.61
CA MET A 1 21.30 0.70 -4.12
C MET A 1 21.05 2.18 -3.92
N PRO A 2 20.53 2.92 -4.91
CA PRO A 2 20.18 4.32 -4.70
C PRO A 2 19.14 4.39 -3.58
N ASP A 3 19.50 5.05 -2.48
CA ASP A 3 18.58 5.30 -1.39
C ASP A 3 17.71 6.50 -1.78
N ILE A 4 16.40 6.40 -1.58
CA ILE A 4 15.53 7.55 -1.85
C ILE A 4 15.68 8.59 -0.75
N PRO A 5 15.61 9.89 -1.10
CA PRO A 5 15.71 10.98 -0.13
C PRO A 5 14.68 10.86 0.99
N SER A 6 15.04 11.30 2.19
CA SER A 6 14.13 11.31 3.36
C SER A 6 12.83 12.07 3.09
N LYS A 7 12.88 13.15 2.30
CA LYS A 7 11.70 13.90 1.85
C LYS A 7 10.75 13.04 1.02
N GLU A 8 11.28 12.24 0.09
CA GLU A 8 10.45 11.34 -0.73
C GLU A 8 9.85 10.23 0.14
N LYS A 9 10.62 9.63 1.06
CA LYS A 9 10.12 8.63 2.01
C LYS A 9 8.95 9.16 2.85
N TYR A 10 9.05 10.42 3.30
CA TYR A 10 7.98 11.08 4.04
C TYR A 10 6.71 11.25 3.21
N LEU A 11 6.84 11.77 1.97
CA LEU A 11 5.70 11.93 1.06
C LEU A 11 5.03 10.59 0.74
N ILE A 12 5.82 9.56 0.44
CA ILE A 12 5.34 8.19 0.22
C ILE A 12 4.50 7.72 1.39
N LYS A 13 4.98 7.89 2.64
CA LYS A 13 4.23 7.47 3.84
C LYS A 13 2.88 8.19 3.95
N LEU A 14 2.84 9.50 3.71
CA LEU A 14 1.60 10.28 3.75
C LEU A 14 0.58 9.80 2.70
N ILE A 15 1.02 9.59 1.46
CA ILE A 15 0.15 9.11 0.37
C ILE A 15 -0.31 7.69 0.67
N ALA A 16 0.60 6.81 1.10
CA ALA A 16 0.32 5.42 1.43
C ALA A 16 -0.74 5.26 2.54
N GLU A 17 -0.71 6.13 3.55
CA GLU A 17 -1.72 6.16 4.61
C GLU A 17 -3.09 6.59 4.07
N LYS A 18 -3.15 7.67 3.29
CA LYS A 18 -4.40 8.15 2.65
C LYS A 18 -4.99 7.08 1.73
N TYR A 19 -4.15 6.49 0.89
CA TYR A 19 -4.51 5.45 -0.06
C TYR A 19 -5.11 4.22 0.65
N SER A 20 -4.48 3.76 1.72
CA SER A 20 -4.96 2.60 2.49
C SER A 20 -6.30 2.88 3.17
N LYS A 21 -6.51 4.11 3.67
CA LYS A 21 -7.81 4.55 4.20
C LYS A 21 -8.90 4.51 3.13
N ILE A 22 -8.61 4.94 1.90
CA ILE A 22 -9.56 4.85 0.77
C ILE A 22 -9.92 3.38 0.51
N ILE A 23 -8.92 2.51 0.34
CA ILE A 23 -9.14 1.09 0.05
C ILE A 23 -9.96 0.42 1.16
N SER A 24 -9.64 0.70 2.42
CA SER A 24 -10.31 0.07 3.57
C SER A 24 -11.82 0.31 3.62
N ARG A 25 -12.31 1.35 2.94
CA ARG A 25 -13.72 1.73 2.88
C ARG A 25 -14.46 1.18 1.64
N LEU A 26 -13.74 0.57 0.70
CA LEU A 26 -14.36 0.03 -0.52
C LEU A 26 -15.21 -1.20 -0.21
N GLN A 27 -16.34 -1.32 -0.91
CA GLN A 27 -17.19 -2.50 -0.82
C GLN A 27 -16.40 -3.76 -1.21
N PHE A 28 -16.74 -4.90 -0.60
CA PHE A 28 -15.99 -6.15 -0.67
C PHE A 28 -15.56 -6.57 -2.09
N LYS A 29 -16.45 -6.44 -3.09
CA LYS A 29 -16.18 -6.79 -4.49
C LYS A 29 -15.05 -5.94 -5.10
N ASN A 30 -15.14 -4.62 -4.97
CA ASN A 30 -14.14 -3.68 -5.51
C ASN A 30 -12.86 -3.67 -4.67
N GLY A 31 -13.01 -3.86 -3.35
CA GLY A 31 -11.90 -4.02 -2.41
C GLY A 31 -10.99 -5.17 -2.84
N SER A 32 -11.53 -6.38 -3.02
CA SER A 32 -10.71 -7.55 -3.38
C SER A 32 -9.86 -7.36 -4.64
N LEU A 33 -10.42 -6.73 -5.68
CA LEU A 33 -9.73 -6.44 -6.93
C LEU A 33 -8.61 -5.42 -6.73
N ILE A 34 -8.86 -4.33 -5.99
CA ILE A 34 -7.82 -3.32 -5.75
C ILE A 34 -6.69 -3.89 -4.90
N TYR A 35 -7.00 -4.65 -3.85
CA TYR A 35 -5.99 -5.31 -3.00
C TYR A 35 -5.04 -6.18 -3.85
N GLN A 36 -5.60 -6.99 -4.76
CA GLN A 36 -4.80 -7.84 -5.65
C GLN A 36 -3.91 -7.01 -6.59
N LYS A 37 -4.45 -5.97 -7.23
CA LYS A 37 -3.69 -5.11 -8.14
C LYS A 37 -2.56 -4.39 -7.43
N THR A 38 -2.85 -3.75 -6.29
CA THR A 38 -1.85 -3.07 -5.48
C THR A 38 -0.77 -4.05 -5.01
N TYR A 39 -1.17 -5.24 -4.56
CA TYR A 39 -0.22 -6.27 -4.14
C TYR A 39 0.72 -6.63 -5.28
N ASN A 40 0.22 -6.89 -6.49
CA ASN A 40 1.05 -7.26 -7.64
C ASN A 40 2.04 -6.16 -8.04
N GLN A 41 1.66 -4.88 -7.92
CA GLN A 41 2.54 -3.76 -8.25
C GLN A 41 3.61 -3.50 -7.19
N LEU A 42 3.27 -3.71 -5.91
CA LEU A 42 4.15 -3.43 -4.77
C LEU A 42 4.94 -4.65 -4.29
N TYR A 43 4.63 -5.85 -4.78
CA TYR A 43 5.30 -7.05 -4.33
C TYR A 43 6.70 -7.15 -4.91
N LYS A 44 7.66 -7.34 -4.01
CA LYS A 44 9.03 -7.68 -4.35
C LYS A 44 9.50 -8.84 -3.49
N LYS A 45 9.85 -9.96 -4.14
CA LYS A 45 10.40 -11.15 -3.49
C LYS A 45 11.65 -10.77 -2.70
N SER A 46 11.76 -11.30 -1.48
CA SER A 46 12.91 -11.12 -0.58
C SER A 46 13.20 -9.67 -0.18
N ALA A 47 12.21 -8.77 -0.25
CA ALA A 47 12.39 -7.40 0.19
C ALA A 47 12.30 -7.25 1.71
N ARG A 48 13.13 -6.37 2.28
CA ARG A 48 13.22 -6.16 3.74
C ARG A 48 12.06 -5.34 4.30
N TRP A 49 11.44 -4.50 3.48
CA TRP A 49 10.33 -3.63 3.89
C TRP A 49 9.00 -4.32 3.66
N LYS A 50 8.01 -3.94 4.47
CA LYS A 50 6.62 -4.31 4.30
C LYS A 50 5.74 -3.06 4.29
N PHE A 51 4.65 -3.17 3.55
CA PHE A 51 3.59 -2.18 3.46
C PHE A 51 2.26 -2.82 3.85
N CYS A 52 1.52 -2.19 4.76
CA CYS A 52 0.17 -2.61 5.13
C CYS A 52 -0.87 -1.94 4.24
N LEU A 53 -1.60 -2.74 3.48
CA LEU A 53 -2.67 -2.27 2.60
C LEU A 53 -3.92 -1.79 3.37
N LEU A 54 -4.02 -2.07 4.68
CA LEU A 54 -5.15 -1.64 5.51
C LEU A 54 -4.93 -0.26 6.16
N CYS A 55 -3.73 -0.01 6.70
CA CYS A 55 -3.46 1.23 7.44
C CYS A 55 -2.31 2.07 6.86
N GLY A 56 -1.65 1.60 5.81
CA GLY A 56 -0.59 2.31 5.11
C GLY A 56 0.78 2.29 5.80
N LYS A 57 0.95 1.55 6.90
CA LYS A 57 2.23 1.47 7.61
C LYS A 57 3.31 0.89 6.69
N ILE A 58 4.50 1.50 6.69
CA ILE A 58 5.71 1.02 6.00
C ILE A 58 6.81 0.85 7.02
N ASP A 59 7.35 -0.36 7.14
CA ASP A 59 8.32 -0.73 8.18
C ASP A 59 9.12 -1.97 7.80
N TYR A 60 10.14 -2.32 8.59
CA TYR A 60 10.90 -3.54 8.36
C TYR A 60 10.07 -4.81 8.63
N SER A 61 10.40 -5.89 7.93
CA SER A 61 9.69 -7.16 8.02
C SER A 61 9.66 -7.75 9.44
N GLU A 62 10.65 -7.44 10.26
CA GLU A 62 10.75 -7.84 11.66
C GLU A 62 9.80 -7.05 12.56
N ASP A 63 9.60 -5.76 12.29
CA ASP A 63 8.67 -4.89 13.02
C ASP A 63 7.20 -5.13 12.66
N PHE A 64 6.96 -5.93 11.63
CA PHE A 64 5.65 -6.44 11.23
C PHE A 64 5.28 -7.80 11.86
N LYS A 65 6.18 -8.43 12.64
CA LYS A 65 5.88 -9.68 13.35
C LYS A 65 5.43 -9.37 14.79
N GLY A 66 4.30 -9.93 15.22
CA GLY A 66 3.78 -9.82 16.58
C GLY A 66 2.92 -8.59 16.88
N SER A 67 2.70 -8.30 18.17
CA SER A 67 1.85 -7.23 18.73
C SER A 67 2.17 -5.79 18.25
N LYS A 68 3.21 -5.59 17.46
CA LYS A 68 3.67 -4.29 16.93
C LYS A 68 2.94 -3.82 15.66
N HIS A 69 2.22 -4.71 14.98
CA HIS A 69 1.33 -4.35 13.87
C HIS A 69 0.00 -5.10 13.98
N ALA A 70 -0.95 -4.50 14.69
CA ALA A 70 -2.23 -5.10 15.09
C ALA A 70 -3.39 -4.80 14.13
N CYS A 71 -3.12 -4.66 12.82
CA CYS A 71 -4.22 -4.56 11.86
C CYS A 71 -5.04 -5.86 11.91
N PRO A 72 -6.37 -5.79 12.13
CA PRO A 72 -7.18 -6.98 12.23
C PRO A 72 -7.06 -7.79 10.93
N PRO A 73 -6.90 -9.12 11.02
CA PRO A 73 -6.92 -9.95 9.82
C PRO A 73 -8.28 -9.79 9.15
N LEU A 74 -8.30 -9.44 7.86
CA LEU A 74 -9.53 -9.45 7.08
C LEU A 74 -9.89 -10.92 6.84
N LEU A 75 -10.87 -11.44 7.60
CA LEU A 75 -11.33 -12.83 7.60
C LEU A 75 -11.76 -13.36 6.22
N PHE A 76 -11.97 -12.47 5.25
CA PHE A 76 -12.49 -12.79 3.92
C PHE A 76 -11.46 -12.63 2.79
N GLN A 77 -10.19 -12.31 3.08
CA GLN A 77 -9.18 -12.14 2.05
C GLN A 77 -8.27 -13.36 1.92
N LYS A 78 -8.19 -13.92 0.70
CA LYS A 78 -7.17 -14.90 0.31
C LYS A 78 -5.75 -14.30 0.21
N TYR A 79 -5.63 -12.98 0.31
CA TYR A 79 -4.37 -12.24 0.12
C TYR A 79 -3.82 -11.70 1.44
N PRO A 80 -2.50 -11.71 1.63
CA PRO A 80 -1.88 -11.13 2.81
C PRO A 80 -2.02 -9.60 2.79
N LEU A 81 -2.55 -9.03 3.89
CA LEU A 81 -2.68 -7.57 4.08
C LEU A 81 -1.36 -6.81 4.03
N CYS A 82 -0.27 -7.52 4.34
CA CYS A 82 1.08 -6.97 4.35
C CYS A 82 1.83 -7.45 3.11
N CYS A 83 2.21 -6.51 2.25
CA CYS A 83 2.98 -6.76 1.06
C CYS A 83 4.48 -6.51 1.33
N SER A 84 5.34 -7.47 1.00
CA SER A 84 6.79 -7.25 0.99
C SER A 84 7.16 -6.36 -0.20
N THR A 85 7.83 -5.25 0.06
CA THR A 85 8.07 -4.20 -0.94
C THR A 85 9.44 -3.54 -0.76
N SER A 86 9.76 -2.59 -1.63
CA SER A 86 10.93 -1.74 -1.49
C SER A 86 10.57 -0.27 -1.72
N TRP A 87 11.38 0.60 -1.14
CA TRP A 87 11.33 2.04 -1.34
C TRP A 87 11.22 2.47 -2.83
N ILE A 88 11.92 1.78 -3.74
CA ILE A 88 11.85 2.04 -5.18
C ILE A 88 10.44 1.74 -5.74
N GLN A 89 9.86 0.59 -5.40
CA GLN A 89 8.49 0.26 -5.83
C GLN A 89 7.45 1.19 -5.22
N LEU A 90 7.60 1.56 -3.96
CA LEU A 90 6.73 2.54 -3.31
C LEU A 90 6.82 3.91 -3.99
N LYS A 91 8.02 4.35 -4.40
CA LYS A 91 8.19 5.57 -5.20
C LYS A 91 7.47 5.46 -6.53
N GLU A 92 7.72 4.39 -7.29
CA GLU A 92 7.08 4.19 -8.59
C GLU A 92 5.56 4.12 -8.48
N PHE A 93 5.03 3.60 -7.38
CA PHE A 93 3.61 3.46 -7.18
C PHE A 93 2.95 4.77 -6.71
N PHE A 94 3.53 5.43 -5.70
CA PHE A 94 2.91 6.60 -5.05
C PHE A 94 3.34 7.93 -5.64
N LEU A 95 4.61 8.10 -6.01
CA LEU A 95 5.13 9.39 -6.51
C LEU A 95 5.03 9.53 -8.04
N LEU A 96 4.84 8.43 -8.77
CA LEU A 96 4.51 8.45 -10.20
C LEU A 96 3.02 8.18 -10.44
N GLU A 97 2.18 8.39 -9.43
CA GLU A 97 0.72 8.41 -9.54
C GLU A 97 0.03 7.13 -10.03
N LYS A 98 0.74 6.00 -10.21
CA LYS A 98 0.14 4.69 -10.57
C LYS A 98 -0.98 4.23 -9.62
N TYR A 99 -0.95 4.71 -8.37
CA TYR A 99 -2.01 4.45 -7.40
C TYR A 99 -3.36 5.08 -7.80
N LEU A 100 -3.35 6.20 -8.55
CA LEU A 100 -4.54 6.84 -9.09
C LEU A 100 -5.16 5.98 -10.19
N ASP A 101 -4.36 5.51 -11.14
CA ASP A 101 -4.82 4.57 -12.18
C ASP A 101 -5.48 3.34 -11.54
N THR A 102 -4.84 2.81 -10.50
CA THR A 102 -5.33 1.66 -9.74
C THR A 102 -6.68 1.94 -9.05
N LEU A 103 -6.94 3.17 -8.61
CA LEU A 103 -8.22 3.60 -8.02
C LEU A 103 -9.29 3.82 -9.09
N SER A 104 -8.96 4.50 -10.18
CA SER A 104 -9.88 4.76 -11.28
C SER A 104 -10.38 3.46 -11.93
N GLU A 105 -9.52 2.46 -12.09
CA GLU A 105 -9.89 1.15 -12.64
C GLU A 105 -10.92 0.38 -11.81
N VAL A 106 -11.09 0.72 -10.53
CA VAL A 106 -12.10 0.11 -9.65
C VAL A 106 -13.30 1.04 -9.39
N GLY A 107 -13.40 2.12 -10.17
CA GLY A 107 -14.50 3.08 -10.11
C GLY A 107 -14.43 4.04 -8.92
N VAL A 108 -13.23 4.29 -8.38
CA VAL A 108 -13.03 5.29 -7.32
C VAL A 108 -12.58 6.59 -7.96
N GLU A 109 -13.46 7.59 -7.99
CA GLU A 109 -13.11 8.95 -8.40
C GLU A 109 -12.36 9.63 -7.26
N VAL A 110 -11.07 9.89 -7.48
CA VAL A 110 -10.27 10.72 -6.57
C VAL A 110 -10.45 12.16 -7.05
N ILE A 111 -11.29 12.93 -6.36
CA ILE A 111 -11.35 14.38 -6.58
C ILE A 111 -10.01 14.95 -6.13
N SER A 112 -9.14 15.27 -7.08
CA SER A 112 -7.97 16.09 -6.84
C SER A 112 -8.45 17.48 -6.45
N GLU A 113 -8.50 17.78 -5.15
CA GLU A 113 -8.55 19.17 -4.69
C GLU A 113 -7.26 19.84 -5.17
N GLN A 114 -7.39 20.65 -6.22
CA GLN A 114 -6.36 21.58 -6.71
C GLN A 114 -6.16 22.71 -5.72
#